data_AF-A0A803JI89-F1
#
_entry.id   AF-A0A803JI89-F1
#
_cell.length_a   1.000
_cell.length_b   1.000
_cell.length_c   1.000
_cell.angle_alpha   90.00
_cell.angle_beta   90.00
_cell.angle_gamma   90.00
#
_symmetry.space_group_name_H-M   'P 1'
#
loop_
_entity.id
_entity.type
_entity.pdbx_description
1 polymer ?
#
loop_
_entity_poly.entity_id
_entity_poly.type
_entity_poly.pdbx_seq_one_letter_code
_entity_poly.pdbx_strand_id
1 'polypeptide(L)'
;MERDIAARSKKNPKLFFNYVNSKKMKQEGVGTLLSRGGKLVDENGEKAEILNSYFSSVYTSEEPDNEGFPCNMPSSSNLATGAWVTREEIQKRLEHVKVNKGPGPDGIHPRVLYELSAVIAKPLHIIFQDSLRSGMVPRDWRIANVVPLFKRGSRSQPENYRPVSLTSVVGKLLEGVIRDRVLEYIAVHNTISLCQHGFMRNRSCQTNLVAFYEEVSRNLDAGMAVDVIYLDFAKAFDTVPHRRLMIKLRNIGLEHNICNWIENWLKDRVQRVVVNGTFSNWTSVVSGVPQGSVLGPLLFNLFINDLEVGIDSTVSIFADDTKLCKTISSMQDAAALQSDLTKLDNWAANWKMRFNVDKCKVMHFGRNNINANYLLNGSVLGVSLMEKDLGVFVDNKLSNARQCHSVATKANKVLSCIKKGIDSRDENIILPLYRSLVRPHLEYAVQFWAPVLKKDINELERVQRRATKLVKGMEDLSYEVRLSRLGLFSLEKRRLRGDMITLCKYIRGDYRQLGDVLFSHKNNQRTRGHPFRLEERSFHLKQRRWFFTVRAVRLWNALPRDVVMADSVNAFKRGLDEFLINQNIQGYCDTNIYS
;
A
#
# COMPACT_ATOMS: atom_id res chain seq x y z
N MET A 1 28.12 4.90 -18.01
CA MET A 1 26.99 5.54 -17.29
C MET A 1 25.67 4.78 -17.44
N GLU A 2 25.11 4.60 -18.65
CA GLU A 2 23.79 3.95 -18.82
C GLU A 2 23.72 2.51 -18.31
N ARG A 3 24.80 1.73 -18.44
CA ARG A 3 24.92 0.39 -17.84
C ARG A 3 24.77 0.40 -16.31
N ASP A 4 25.38 1.37 -15.63
CA ASP A 4 25.27 1.53 -14.17
C ASP A 4 23.84 1.90 -13.76
N ILE A 5 23.22 2.83 -14.50
CA ILE A 5 21.81 3.23 -14.29
C ILE A 5 20.90 2.01 -14.46
N ALA A 6 21.07 1.23 -15.52
CA ALA A 6 20.28 0.03 -15.77
C ALA A 6 20.45 -1.01 -14.66
N ALA A 7 21.68 -1.31 -14.25
CA ALA A 7 21.98 -2.25 -13.18
C ALA A 7 21.37 -1.82 -11.83
N ARG A 8 21.44 -0.53 -11.50
CA ARG A 8 20.96 0.03 -10.23
C ARG A 8 19.48 0.38 -10.22
N SER A 9 18.83 0.49 -11.39
CA SER A 9 17.41 0.84 -11.54
C SER A 9 16.48 -0.07 -10.73
N LYS A 10 16.83 -1.35 -10.58
CA LYS A 10 16.08 -2.31 -9.76
C LYS A 10 16.04 -1.92 -8.28
N LYS A 11 17.13 -1.34 -7.75
CA LYS A 11 17.21 -0.88 -6.35
C LYS A 11 16.77 0.58 -6.19
N ASN A 12 17.04 1.42 -7.19
CA ASN A 12 16.71 2.84 -7.16
C ASN A 12 16.23 3.35 -8.54
N PRO A 13 14.92 3.23 -8.83
CA PRO A 13 14.33 3.74 -10.07
C PRO A 13 14.55 5.24 -10.30
N LYS A 14 14.77 6.03 -9.24
CA LYS A 14 14.97 7.49 -9.35
C LYS A 14 16.22 7.85 -10.13
N LEU A 15 17.25 6.99 -10.15
CA LEU A 15 18.47 7.24 -10.94
C LEU A 15 18.14 7.39 -12.42
N PHE A 16 17.28 6.52 -12.94
CA PHE A 16 16.83 6.59 -14.33
C PHE A 16 16.07 7.89 -14.61
N PHE A 17 15.08 8.24 -13.77
CA PHE A 17 14.29 9.45 -14.00
C PHE A 17 15.12 10.72 -13.83
N ASN A 18 16.08 10.75 -12.90
CA ASN A 18 17.01 11.87 -12.77
C ASN A 18 17.88 12.03 -14.02
N TYR A 19 18.40 10.92 -14.57
CA TYR A 19 19.17 10.94 -15.82
C TYR A 19 18.34 11.39 -17.03
N VAL A 20 17.10 10.89 -17.16
CA VAL A 20 16.20 11.33 -18.24
C VAL A 20 15.80 12.80 -18.07
N ASN A 21 15.60 13.26 -16.82
CA ASN A 21 15.25 14.63 -16.55
C ASN A 21 16.44 15.59 -16.69
N SER A 22 17.68 15.16 -16.42
CA SER A 22 18.86 15.99 -16.67
C SER A 22 19.07 16.26 -18.16
N LYS A 23 18.53 15.39 -19.04
CA LYS A 23 18.45 15.63 -20.49
C LYS A 23 17.33 16.59 -20.89
N LYS A 24 16.46 17.02 -19.97
CA LYS A 24 15.35 17.97 -20.23
C LYS A 24 15.67 19.33 -19.59
N MET A 25 15.62 20.39 -20.38
CA MET A 25 15.72 21.78 -19.89
C MET A 25 14.39 22.19 -19.20
N LYS A 26 14.32 21.96 -17.87
CA LYS A 26 13.47 22.60 -16.83
C LYS A 26 13.14 21.59 -15.73
N GLN A 27 13.60 21.85 -14.51
CA GLN A 27 13.01 21.27 -13.30
C GLN A 27 11.86 22.17 -12.85
N GLU A 28 10.62 21.68 -12.88
CA GLU A 28 9.49 22.40 -12.30
C GLU A 28 9.39 22.04 -10.81
N GLY A 29 9.66 23.02 -9.94
CA GLY A 29 9.40 22.95 -8.50
C GLY A 29 7.93 23.19 -8.16
N VAL A 30 7.65 23.79 -7.00
CA VAL A 30 6.29 24.24 -6.64
C VAL A 30 5.87 25.37 -7.58
N GLY A 31 4.76 25.16 -8.30
CA GLY A 31 4.21 26.17 -9.21
C GLY A 31 3.67 27.39 -8.47
N THR A 32 3.28 28.43 -9.20
CA THR A 32 2.64 29.64 -8.65
C THR A 32 1.39 29.26 -7.85
N LEU A 33 1.25 29.78 -6.63
CA LEU A 33 0.15 29.47 -5.71
C LEU A 33 -0.87 30.60 -5.62
N LEU A 34 -2.13 30.29 -5.38
CA LEU A 34 -3.16 31.27 -5.06
C LEU A 34 -3.14 31.57 -3.56
N SER A 35 -2.95 32.85 -3.22
CA SER A 35 -3.13 33.35 -1.85
C SER A 35 -4.62 33.41 -1.48
N ARG A 36 -4.94 33.50 -0.18
CA ARG A 36 -6.31 33.65 0.33
C ARG A 36 -7.04 34.87 -0.24
N GLY A 37 -6.31 35.91 -0.67
CA GLY A 37 -6.86 37.08 -1.34
C GLY A 37 -7.02 36.96 -2.87
N GLY A 38 -6.87 35.76 -3.45
CA GLY A 38 -7.00 35.52 -4.90
C GLY A 38 -5.79 35.92 -5.75
N LYS A 39 -4.71 36.45 -5.14
CA LYS A 39 -3.46 36.83 -5.84
C LYS A 39 -2.60 35.60 -6.13
N LEU A 40 -2.03 35.54 -7.34
CA LEU A 40 -1.02 34.55 -7.70
C LEU A 40 0.35 34.94 -7.13
N VAL A 41 0.97 34.00 -6.44
CA VAL A 41 2.23 34.14 -5.71
C VAL A 41 3.27 33.23 -6.31
N ASP A 42 4.38 33.80 -6.79
CA ASP A 42 5.49 33.04 -7.37
C ASP A 42 6.75 32.99 -6.50
N GLU A 43 6.84 33.86 -5.48
CA GLU A 43 7.98 33.92 -4.57
C GLU A 43 8.06 32.70 -3.64
N ASN A 44 9.24 32.09 -3.51
CA ASN A 44 9.43 30.85 -2.74
C ASN A 44 9.09 31.01 -1.24
N GLY A 45 9.41 32.16 -0.63
CA GLY A 45 9.13 32.43 0.78
C GLY A 45 7.64 32.51 1.06
N GLU A 46 6.92 33.33 0.30
CA GLU A 46 5.46 33.43 0.40
C GLU A 46 4.76 32.10 0.08
N LYS A 47 5.24 31.35 -0.92
CA LYS A 47 4.73 29.99 -1.21
C LYS A 47 4.87 29.06 -0.01
N ALA A 48 6.03 29.07 0.65
CA ALA A 48 6.27 28.26 1.82
C ALA A 48 5.31 28.62 2.95
N GLU A 49 5.07 29.92 3.17
CA GLU A 49 4.15 30.40 4.21
C GLU A 49 2.69 30.07 3.92
N ILE A 50 2.22 30.24 2.67
CA ILE A 50 0.86 29.86 2.25
C ILE A 50 0.63 28.36 2.50
N LEU A 51 1.58 27.53 2.10
CA LEU A 51 1.50 26.09 2.31
C LEU A 51 1.52 25.72 3.79
N ASN A 52 2.38 26.36 4.58
CA ASN A 52 2.48 26.12 6.02
C ASN A 52 1.17 26.50 6.74
N SER A 53 0.64 27.69 6.46
CA SER A 53 -0.65 28.15 6.98
C SER A 53 -1.79 27.20 6.60
N TYR A 54 -1.81 26.73 5.36
CA TYR A 54 -2.81 25.75 4.92
C TYR A 54 -2.66 24.42 5.67
N PHE A 55 -1.47 23.83 5.73
CA PHE A 55 -1.27 22.55 6.42
C PHE A 55 -1.62 22.62 7.90
N SER A 56 -1.32 23.73 8.57
CA SER A 56 -1.68 23.93 9.97
C SER A 56 -3.18 24.14 10.20
N SER A 57 -3.91 24.70 9.23
CA SER A 57 -5.37 24.89 9.31
C SER A 57 -6.19 23.60 9.28
N VAL A 58 -5.57 22.48 8.87
CA VAL A 58 -6.22 21.18 8.75
C VAL A 58 -6.23 20.42 10.09
N TYR A 59 -5.41 20.84 11.05
CA TYR A 59 -5.31 20.18 12.34
C TYR A 59 -6.62 20.25 13.14
N THR A 60 -6.82 19.24 13.96
CA THR A 60 -7.96 19.10 14.87
C THR A 60 -7.59 19.68 16.23
N SER A 61 -8.29 20.71 16.67
CA SER A 61 -8.19 21.19 18.05
C SER A 61 -9.00 20.30 18.98
N GLU A 62 -8.38 19.81 20.05
CA GLU A 62 -9.10 19.15 21.14
C GLU A 62 -9.37 20.18 22.25
N GLU A 63 -10.65 20.50 22.47
CA GLU A 63 -11.08 21.10 23.74
C GLU A 63 -10.89 20.06 24.87
N PRO A 64 -10.68 20.48 26.12
CA PRO A 64 -10.72 19.56 27.26
C PRO A 64 -12.15 18.99 27.43
N ASP A 65 -12.50 17.94 26.70
CA ASP A 65 -13.79 17.27 26.87
C ASP A 65 -13.87 16.67 28.29
N ASN A 66 -14.98 16.97 28.99
CA ASN A 66 -15.40 16.37 30.27
C ASN A 66 -15.97 14.95 30.11
N GLU A 67 -16.12 14.45 28.89
CA GLU A 67 -16.60 13.09 28.64
C GLU A 67 -15.49 12.07 28.90
N GLY A 68 -15.66 11.31 29.98
CA GLY A 68 -14.74 10.24 30.36
C GLY A 68 -14.84 9.07 29.39
N PHE A 69 -13.88 8.95 28.47
CA PHE A 69 -13.64 7.68 27.80
C PHE A 69 -13.10 6.68 28.83
N PRO A 70 -13.66 5.47 28.92
CA PRO A 70 -13.14 4.46 29.85
C PRO A 70 -11.68 4.14 29.48
N CYS A 71 -10.77 4.47 30.39
CA CYS A 71 -9.38 4.07 30.32
C CYS A 71 -9.21 2.89 31.27
N ASN A 72 -9.26 1.69 30.72
CA ASN A 72 -8.89 0.51 31.49
C ASN A 72 -7.37 0.48 31.51
N MET A 73 -6.77 1.10 32.53
CA MET A 73 -5.34 0.94 32.80
C MET A 73 -5.12 -0.53 33.15
N PRO A 74 -4.42 -1.32 32.31
CA PRO A 74 -4.07 -2.67 32.70
C PRO A 74 -3.18 -2.57 33.95
N SER A 75 -3.50 -3.35 34.97
CA SER A 75 -2.64 -3.55 36.13
C SER A 75 -1.25 -3.92 35.62
N SER A 76 -0.25 -3.14 36.02
CA SER A 76 1.15 -3.24 35.61
C SER A 76 1.62 -4.70 35.47
N SER A 77 1.70 -5.19 34.24
CA SER A 77 2.40 -6.44 33.95
C SER A 77 3.89 -6.10 33.78
N ASN A 78 4.66 -6.59 34.75
CA ASN A 78 6.13 -6.66 34.85
C ASN A 78 6.94 -5.81 33.86
N LEU A 79 7.69 -4.85 34.41
CA LEU A 79 8.87 -4.27 33.76
C LEU A 79 9.67 -5.40 33.12
N ALA A 80 9.70 -5.45 31.79
CA ALA A 80 10.74 -6.19 31.10
C ALA A 80 12.07 -5.53 31.48
N THR A 81 12.74 -6.07 32.49
CA THR A 81 14.06 -5.68 33.00
C THR A 81 15.19 -6.01 32.01
N GLY A 82 14.86 -6.26 30.75
CA GLY A 82 15.79 -6.44 29.65
C GLY A 82 16.19 -5.12 28.98
N ALA A 83 17.31 -5.13 28.27
CA ALA A 83 17.67 -4.03 27.39
C ALA A 83 16.64 -3.91 26.24
N TRP A 84 16.00 -2.75 26.11
CA TRP A 84 14.98 -2.49 25.09
C TRP A 84 15.55 -2.54 23.67
N VAL A 85 16.84 -2.28 23.53
CA VAL A 85 17.59 -2.31 22.28
C VAL A 85 19.05 -2.60 22.59
N THR A 86 19.73 -3.43 21.79
CA THR A 86 21.17 -3.68 21.95
C THR A 86 22.01 -2.76 21.07
N ARG A 87 23.30 -2.64 21.38
CA ARG A 87 24.26 -1.88 20.55
C ARG A 87 24.35 -2.49 19.15
N GLU A 88 24.39 -3.80 19.07
CA GLU A 88 24.52 -4.57 17.82
C GLU A 88 23.29 -4.35 16.93
N GLU A 89 22.10 -4.29 17.54
CA GLU A 89 20.87 -3.97 16.83
C GLU A 89 20.92 -2.55 16.22
N ILE A 90 21.39 -1.57 16.98
CA ILE A 90 21.53 -0.18 16.50
C ILE A 90 22.55 -0.11 15.37
N GLN A 91 23.71 -0.76 15.53
CA GLN A 91 24.73 -0.81 14.49
C GLN A 91 24.17 -1.41 13.19
N LYS A 92 23.48 -2.56 13.29
CA LYS A 92 22.83 -3.19 12.14
C LYS A 92 21.80 -2.27 11.49
N ARG A 93 21.02 -1.53 12.27
CA ARG A 93 20.06 -0.55 11.71
C ARG A 93 20.79 0.59 10.99
N LEU A 94 21.89 1.11 11.54
CA LEU A 94 22.74 2.14 10.91
C LEU A 94 23.32 1.67 9.56
N GLU A 95 23.79 0.44 9.49
CA GLU A 95 24.31 -0.20 8.26
C GLU A 95 23.24 -0.35 7.16
N HIS A 96 21.96 -0.29 7.51
CA HIS A 96 20.85 -0.39 6.55
C HIS A 96 20.16 0.96 6.28
N VAL A 97 20.68 2.06 6.83
CA VAL A 97 20.14 3.40 6.58
C VAL A 97 20.27 3.75 5.09
N LYS A 98 19.22 4.39 4.55
CA LYS A 98 19.19 4.83 3.14
C LYS A 98 20.08 6.07 2.96
N VAL A 99 21.34 5.85 2.56
CA VAL A 99 22.37 6.88 2.42
C VAL A 99 22.07 8.02 1.44
N ASN A 100 21.13 7.82 0.51
CA ASN A 100 20.74 8.82 -0.52
C ASN A 100 19.54 9.68 -0.12
N LYS A 101 19.21 9.76 1.18
CA LYS A 101 18.12 10.58 1.70
C LYS A 101 18.66 11.89 2.27
N GLY A 102 17.85 12.94 2.20
CA GLY A 102 18.19 14.23 2.83
C GLY A 102 18.16 14.13 4.36
N PRO A 103 18.94 14.98 5.06
CA PRO A 103 18.94 15.06 6.51
C PRO A 103 17.64 15.67 7.04
N GLY A 104 17.41 15.52 8.35
CA GLY A 104 16.38 16.26 9.07
C GLY A 104 16.85 17.68 9.39
N PRO A 105 16.09 18.41 10.24
CA PRO A 105 16.49 19.73 10.73
C PRO A 105 17.79 19.73 11.55
N ASP A 106 18.19 18.56 12.07
CA ASP A 106 19.45 18.33 12.80
C ASP A 106 20.70 18.35 11.91
N GLY A 107 20.55 18.35 10.58
CA GLY A 107 21.67 18.39 9.63
C GLY A 107 22.50 17.10 9.55
N ILE A 108 22.15 16.06 10.30
CA ILE A 108 22.93 14.81 10.33
C ILE A 108 22.61 13.99 9.06
N HIS A 109 23.58 13.93 8.15
CA HIS A 109 23.38 13.22 6.89
C HIS A 109 23.41 11.69 7.08
N PRO A 110 22.46 10.93 6.50
CA PRO A 110 22.40 9.46 6.58
C PRO A 110 23.70 8.72 6.22
N ARG A 111 24.51 9.30 5.31
CA ARG A 111 25.82 8.76 4.92
C ARG A 111 26.80 8.69 6.10
N VAL A 112 26.82 9.72 6.95
CA VAL A 112 27.72 9.78 8.12
C VAL A 112 27.35 8.68 9.11
N LEU A 113 26.05 8.52 9.38
CA LEU A 113 25.52 7.47 10.25
C LEU A 113 25.86 6.05 9.77
N TYR A 114 25.85 5.84 8.44
CA TYR A 114 26.23 4.56 7.83
C TYR A 114 27.73 4.28 7.93
N GLU A 115 28.58 5.22 7.51
CA GLU A 115 30.04 5.02 7.46
C GLU A 115 30.66 4.92 8.86
N LEU A 116 30.07 5.60 9.86
CA LEU A 116 30.55 5.61 11.24
C LEU A 116 29.71 4.72 12.18
N SER A 117 28.99 3.73 11.62
CA SER A 117 28.03 2.91 12.37
C SER A 117 28.63 2.26 13.63
N ALA A 118 29.84 1.70 13.52
CA ALA A 118 30.52 1.01 14.62
C ALA A 118 30.85 1.93 15.82
N VAL A 119 31.15 3.20 15.54
CA VAL A 119 31.53 4.20 16.53
C VAL A 119 30.28 4.86 17.14
N ILE A 120 29.32 5.25 16.30
CA ILE A 120 28.10 5.96 16.70
C ILE A 120 27.09 5.04 17.42
N ALA A 121 27.15 3.72 17.20
CA ALA A 121 26.21 2.79 17.84
C ALA A 121 26.25 2.84 19.37
N LYS A 122 27.43 3.03 20.00
CA LYS A 122 27.56 3.09 21.46
C LYS A 122 26.88 4.32 22.08
N PRO A 123 27.17 5.57 21.65
CA PRO A 123 26.48 6.74 22.20
C PRO A 123 24.97 6.70 21.91
N LEU A 124 24.55 6.25 20.72
CA LEU A 124 23.11 6.11 20.43
C LEU A 124 22.43 5.07 21.33
N HIS A 125 23.11 3.97 21.66
CA HIS A 125 22.58 2.98 22.59
C HIS A 125 22.27 3.58 23.96
N ILE A 126 23.19 4.39 24.50
CA ILE A 126 23.00 5.07 25.79
C ILE A 126 21.80 6.01 25.72
N ILE A 127 21.74 6.86 24.68
CA ILE A 127 20.63 7.82 24.48
C ILE A 127 19.30 7.10 24.31
N PHE A 128 19.25 6.02 23.53
CA PHE A 128 18.01 5.28 23.27
C PHE A 128 17.49 4.57 24.53
N GLN A 129 18.39 3.97 25.32
CA GLN A 129 18.00 3.35 26.58
C GLN A 129 17.45 4.38 27.57
N ASP A 130 18.11 5.52 27.70
CA ASP A 130 17.66 6.59 28.59
C ASP A 130 16.31 7.18 28.15
N SER A 131 16.16 7.44 26.84
CA SER A 131 14.91 7.92 26.23
C SER A 131 13.75 6.94 26.44
N LEU A 132 13.97 5.63 26.25
CA LEU A 132 12.93 4.61 26.43
C LEU A 132 12.57 4.38 27.91
N ARG A 133 13.54 4.47 28.82
CA ARG A 133 13.31 4.32 30.27
C ARG A 133 12.57 5.50 30.86
N SER A 134 12.98 6.73 30.49
CA SER A 134 12.36 7.96 30.99
C SER A 134 11.08 8.33 30.24
N GLY A 135 10.87 7.77 29.03
CA GLY A 135 9.83 8.21 28.10
C GLY A 135 10.11 9.58 27.48
N MET A 136 11.26 10.21 27.74
CA MET A 136 11.60 11.53 27.22
C MET A 136 12.09 11.48 25.78
N VAL A 137 11.70 12.48 24.99
CA VAL A 137 12.08 12.58 23.57
C VAL A 137 12.88 13.87 23.33
N PRO A 138 14.13 13.77 22.85
CA PRO A 138 14.94 14.92 22.45
C PRO A 138 14.17 15.88 21.53
N ARG A 139 14.33 17.19 21.77
CA ARG A 139 13.65 18.24 21.00
C ARG A 139 13.93 18.15 19.50
N ASP A 140 15.16 17.80 19.12
CA ASP A 140 15.58 17.67 17.72
C ASP A 140 14.80 16.58 16.95
N TRP A 141 14.20 15.62 17.66
CA TRP A 141 13.38 14.56 17.05
C TRP A 141 11.90 14.96 16.92
N ARG A 142 11.51 16.08 17.54
CA ARG A 142 10.15 16.65 17.54
C ARG A 142 9.96 17.81 16.56
N ILE A 143 11.02 18.20 15.85
CA ILE A 143 10.99 19.23 14.81
C ILE A 143 11.03 18.62 13.40
N ALA A 144 10.38 19.27 12.43
CA ALA A 144 10.31 18.79 11.04
C ALA A 144 10.45 19.89 9.98
N ASN A 145 11.18 19.57 8.91
CA ASN A 145 11.10 20.31 7.64
C ASN A 145 10.07 19.62 6.73
N VAL A 146 9.02 20.33 6.34
CA VAL A 146 7.93 19.80 5.52
C VAL A 146 8.17 20.10 4.05
N VAL A 147 8.24 19.05 3.23
CA VAL A 147 8.36 19.17 1.78
C VAL A 147 6.97 18.96 1.16
N PRO A 148 6.42 19.95 0.45
CA PRO A 148 5.12 19.82 -0.21
C PRO A 148 5.24 18.93 -1.45
N LEU A 149 4.47 17.86 -1.50
CA LEU A 149 4.39 16.96 -2.66
C LEU A 149 3.07 17.11 -3.37
N PHE A 150 3.11 17.53 -4.64
CA PHE A 150 1.91 17.65 -5.47
C PHE A 150 1.23 16.28 -5.69
N LYS A 151 -0.09 16.22 -5.44
CA LYS A 151 -0.91 15.02 -5.56
C LYS A 151 -1.64 14.95 -6.92
N ARG A 152 -2.59 15.86 -7.17
CA ARG A 152 -3.45 15.92 -8.38
C ARG A 152 -4.19 17.26 -8.44
N GLY A 153 -4.90 17.55 -9.53
CA GLY A 153 -5.70 18.78 -9.66
C GLY A 153 -4.87 19.99 -10.10
N SER A 154 -5.28 21.19 -9.70
CA SER A 154 -4.52 22.40 -10.01
C SER A 154 -3.30 22.53 -9.10
N ARG A 155 -2.13 22.81 -9.68
CA ARG A 155 -0.89 23.12 -8.94
C ARG A 155 -0.94 24.45 -8.20
N SER A 156 -1.88 25.33 -8.52
CA SER A 156 -2.04 26.61 -7.82
C SER A 156 -2.75 26.51 -6.48
N GLN A 157 -3.37 25.36 -6.18
CA GLN A 157 -4.16 25.18 -4.97
C GLN A 157 -3.37 24.43 -3.89
N PRO A 158 -3.18 25.00 -2.68
CA PRO A 158 -2.45 24.36 -1.58
C PRO A 158 -2.99 22.98 -1.16
N GLU A 159 -4.31 22.79 -1.25
CA GLU A 159 -4.99 21.54 -0.91
C GLU A 159 -4.58 20.32 -1.72
N ASN A 160 -4.02 20.57 -2.91
CA ASN A 160 -3.52 19.56 -3.82
C ASN A 160 -2.09 19.10 -3.50
N TYR A 161 -1.48 19.63 -2.43
CA TYR A 161 -0.18 19.21 -1.93
C TYR A 161 -0.30 18.39 -0.65
N ARG A 162 0.62 17.44 -0.47
CA ARG A 162 0.78 16.63 0.75
C ARG A 162 1.98 17.12 1.56
N PRO A 163 1.86 17.32 2.88
CA PRO A 163 2.98 17.68 3.72
C PRO A 163 3.84 16.45 4.05
N VAL A 164 5.05 16.32 3.48
CA VAL A 164 5.97 15.24 3.88
C VAL A 164 7.03 15.75 4.85
N SER A 165 6.98 15.25 6.08
CA SER A 165 7.90 15.60 7.16
C SER A 165 9.25 14.90 7.01
N LEU A 166 10.31 15.69 6.85
CA LEU A 166 11.69 15.30 7.08
C LEU A 166 12.02 15.54 8.55
N THR A 167 12.08 14.45 9.33
CA THR A 167 12.47 14.43 10.74
C THR A 167 13.87 13.82 10.90
N SER A 168 14.45 13.96 12.11
CA SER A 168 15.76 13.40 12.46
C SER A 168 15.90 11.93 12.03
N VAL A 169 17.03 11.60 11.38
CA VAL A 169 17.34 10.23 10.97
C VAL A 169 17.56 9.34 12.20
N VAL A 170 18.18 9.91 13.25
CA VAL A 170 18.40 9.23 14.53
C VAL A 170 17.06 8.97 15.23
N GLY A 171 16.17 9.97 15.28
CA GLY A 171 14.81 9.78 15.80
C GLY A 171 14.06 8.65 15.08
N LYS A 172 14.15 8.59 13.74
CA LYS A 172 13.54 7.51 12.95
C LYS A 172 14.11 6.12 13.26
N LEU A 173 15.36 6.00 13.71
CA LEU A 173 15.92 4.72 14.14
C LEU A 173 15.21 4.23 15.39
N LEU A 174 15.02 5.10 16.39
CA LEU A 174 14.32 4.74 17.63
C LEU A 174 12.82 4.50 17.40
N GLU A 175 12.18 5.32 16.57
CA GLU A 175 10.81 5.04 16.09
C GLU A 175 10.72 3.63 15.48
N GLY A 176 11.73 3.20 14.72
CA GLY A 176 11.81 1.87 14.14
C GLY A 176 11.95 0.75 15.17
N VAL A 177 12.69 0.98 16.26
CA VAL A 177 12.78 0.03 17.38
C VAL A 177 11.41 -0.11 18.06
N ILE A 178 10.77 1.01 18.41
CA ILE A 178 9.46 1.02 19.06
C ILE A 178 8.42 0.35 18.17
N ARG A 179 8.41 0.67 16.87
CA ARG A 179 7.52 0.03 15.89
C ARG A 179 7.67 -1.49 15.92
N ASP A 180 8.89 -2.00 15.93
CA ASP A 180 9.14 -3.44 15.88
C ASP A 180 8.65 -4.13 17.17
N ARG A 181 8.81 -3.48 18.34
CA ARG A 181 8.24 -3.94 19.62
C ARG A 181 6.71 -3.96 19.63
N VAL A 182 6.09 -2.89 19.13
CA VAL A 182 4.62 -2.80 19.04
C VAL A 182 4.08 -3.86 18.08
N LEU A 183 4.75 -4.09 16.94
CA LEU A 183 4.36 -5.15 15.99
C LEU A 183 4.52 -6.56 16.57
N GLU A 184 5.53 -6.79 17.40
CA GLU A 184 5.71 -8.05 18.14
C GLU A 184 4.56 -8.26 19.12
N TYR A 185 4.21 -7.24 19.91
CA TYR A 185 3.05 -7.27 20.81
C TYR A 185 1.75 -7.60 20.05
N ILE A 186 1.50 -6.92 18.93
CA ILE A 186 0.32 -7.16 18.07
C ILE A 186 0.29 -8.59 17.56
N ALA A 187 1.43 -9.14 17.15
CA ALA A 187 1.51 -10.50 16.62
C ALA A 187 1.20 -11.56 17.68
N VAL A 188 1.63 -11.34 18.94
CA VAL A 188 1.38 -12.26 20.05
C VAL A 188 -0.07 -12.20 20.53
N HIS A 189 -0.65 -10.99 20.63
CA HIS A 189 -1.97 -10.77 21.22
C HIS A 189 -3.10 -10.69 20.18
N ASN A 190 -2.78 -10.79 18.88
CA ASN A 190 -3.70 -10.70 17.76
C ASN A 190 -4.64 -9.48 17.83
N THR A 191 -4.09 -8.31 18.15
CA THR A 191 -4.88 -7.10 18.47
C THR A 191 -5.35 -6.32 17.25
N ILE A 192 -4.74 -6.51 16.07
CA ILE A 192 -5.17 -5.82 14.85
C ILE A 192 -6.22 -6.64 14.08
N SER A 193 -7.27 -5.96 13.64
CA SER A 193 -8.32 -6.49 12.79
C SER A 193 -7.76 -7.20 11.55
N LEU A 194 -8.36 -8.34 11.20
CA LEU A 194 -8.03 -9.09 9.97
C LEU A 194 -8.40 -8.30 8.70
N CYS A 195 -9.35 -7.37 8.78
CA CYS A 195 -9.79 -6.53 7.68
C CYS A 195 -8.80 -5.39 7.34
N GLN A 196 -7.84 -5.10 8.23
CA GLN A 196 -6.78 -4.12 8.00
C GLN A 196 -5.62 -4.73 7.21
N HIS A 197 -5.38 -4.21 6.00
CA HIS A 197 -4.29 -4.63 5.12
C HIS A 197 -3.21 -3.55 4.92
N GLY A 198 -3.51 -2.28 5.22
CA GLY A 198 -2.60 -1.16 5.03
C GLY A 198 -1.44 -1.23 6.02
N PHE A 199 -0.20 -1.03 5.55
CA PHE A 199 1.01 -1.03 6.39
C PHE A 199 1.25 -2.26 7.28
N MET A 200 0.50 -3.35 7.08
CA MET A 200 0.64 -4.59 7.85
C MET A 200 1.61 -5.55 7.17
N ARG A 201 2.39 -6.28 7.99
CA ARG A 201 3.24 -7.36 7.48
C ARG A 201 2.37 -8.43 6.82
N ASN A 202 2.85 -8.98 5.71
CA ASN A 202 2.17 -10.04 4.97
C ASN A 202 0.75 -9.67 4.46
N ARG A 203 0.45 -8.37 4.38
CA ARG A 203 -0.74 -7.83 3.72
C ARG A 203 -0.28 -6.84 2.64
N SER A 204 -1.12 -6.64 1.63
CA SER A 204 -0.84 -5.78 0.48
C SER A 204 -2.14 -5.35 -0.21
N CYS A 205 -2.06 -4.37 -1.10
CA CYS A 205 -3.18 -3.97 -1.95
C CYS A 205 -3.79 -5.17 -2.70
N GLN A 206 -2.93 -6.05 -3.25
CA GLN A 206 -3.38 -7.26 -3.94
C GLN A 206 -4.18 -8.18 -3.01
N THR A 207 -3.69 -8.46 -1.80
CA THR A 207 -4.40 -9.34 -0.86
C THR A 207 -5.73 -8.75 -0.41
N ASN A 208 -5.82 -7.42 -0.26
CA ASN A 208 -7.05 -6.73 0.11
C ASN A 208 -8.09 -6.85 -1.01
N LEU A 209 -7.69 -6.51 -2.25
CA LEU A 209 -8.55 -6.61 -3.43
C LEU A 209 -9.05 -8.04 -3.65
N VAL A 210 -8.18 -9.04 -3.56
CA VAL A 210 -8.56 -10.45 -3.73
C VAL A 210 -9.53 -10.89 -2.63
N ALA A 211 -9.26 -10.56 -1.37
CA ALA A 211 -10.10 -11.00 -0.26
C ALA A 211 -11.50 -10.35 -0.30
N PHE A 212 -11.55 -9.02 -0.52
CA PHE A 212 -12.81 -8.29 -0.58
C PHE A 212 -13.68 -8.70 -1.76
N TYR A 213 -13.11 -8.73 -2.97
CA TYR A 213 -13.88 -9.08 -4.17
C TYR A 213 -14.10 -10.59 -4.35
N GLU A 214 -13.48 -11.44 -3.53
CA GLU A 214 -13.91 -12.85 -3.44
C GLU A 214 -15.36 -12.92 -3.00
N GLU A 215 -15.72 -12.17 -1.97
CA GLU A 215 -17.09 -12.13 -1.46
C GLU A 215 -18.05 -11.50 -2.47
N VAL A 216 -17.69 -10.33 -3.01
CA VAL A 216 -18.50 -9.64 -4.02
C VAL A 216 -18.75 -10.55 -5.23
N SER A 217 -17.69 -11.15 -5.79
CA SER A 217 -17.82 -12.01 -6.97
C SER A 217 -18.61 -13.28 -6.70
N ARG A 218 -18.53 -13.86 -5.50
CA ARG A 218 -19.33 -15.02 -5.08
C ARG A 218 -20.81 -14.67 -4.96
N ASN A 219 -21.15 -13.53 -4.34
CA ASN A 219 -22.53 -13.09 -4.19
C ASN A 219 -23.17 -12.79 -5.56
N LEU A 220 -22.42 -12.14 -6.46
CA LEU A 220 -22.88 -11.90 -7.83
C LEU A 220 -23.09 -13.21 -8.61
N ASP A 221 -22.22 -14.21 -8.41
CA ASP A 221 -22.36 -15.52 -9.04
C ASP A 221 -23.61 -16.29 -8.57
N ALA A 222 -24.01 -16.07 -7.31
CA ALA A 222 -25.27 -16.56 -6.76
C ALA A 222 -26.51 -15.76 -7.22
N GLY A 223 -26.34 -14.76 -8.09
CA GLY A 223 -27.43 -13.93 -8.60
C GLY A 223 -27.86 -12.78 -7.68
N MET A 224 -27.16 -12.57 -6.57
CA MET A 224 -27.44 -11.50 -5.63
C MET A 224 -26.90 -10.16 -6.14
N ALA A 225 -27.59 -9.06 -5.81
CA ALA A 225 -27.06 -7.72 -5.99
C ALA A 225 -26.23 -7.31 -4.76
N VAL A 226 -25.24 -6.45 -4.96
CA VAL A 226 -24.28 -6.03 -3.91
C VAL A 226 -24.04 -4.54 -4.05
N ASP A 227 -24.06 -3.81 -2.95
CA ASP A 227 -23.61 -2.43 -2.89
C ASP A 227 -22.26 -2.33 -2.18
N VAL A 228 -21.35 -1.57 -2.77
CA VAL A 228 -20.05 -1.24 -2.18
C VAL A 228 -19.96 0.26 -1.99
N ILE A 229 -19.73 0.69 -0.76
CA ILE A 229 -19.49 2.07 -0.39
C ILE A 229 -17.99 2.26 -0.16
N TYR A 230 -17.37 3.14 -0.94
CA TYR A 230 -16.00 3.59 -0.75
C TYR A 230 -16.00 4.83 0.14
N LEU A 231 -15.20 4.79 1.20
CA LEU A 231 -15.08 5.84 2.21
C LEU A 231 -13.67 6.44 2.16
N ASP A 232 -13.57 7.78 2.16
CA ASP A 232 -12.32 8.55 2.17
C ASP A 232 -12.33 9.47 3.40
N PHE A 233 -11.37 9.33 4.30
CA PHE A 233 -11.19 10.28 5.39
C PHE A 233 -10.63 11.61 4.87
N ALA A 234 -11.23 12.71 5.31
CA ALA A 234 -10.69 14.04 5.07
C ALA A 234 -9.40 14.23 5.87
N LYS A 235 -8.26 14.17 5.16
CA LYS A 235 -6.92 14.48 5.72
C LYS A 235 -6.54 13.57 6.90
N ALA A 236 -6.89 12.28 6.80
CA ALA A 236 -6.81 11.28 7.86
C ALA A 236 -5.58 11.36 8.78
N PHE A 237 -4.38 11.38 8.20
CA PHE A 237 -3.13 11.41 8.97
C PHE A 237 -2.92 12.71 9.75
N ASP A 238 -3.40 13.83 9.22
CA ASP A 238 -3.18 15.16 9.78
C ASP A 238 -4.19 15.47 10.92
N THR A 239 -5.32 14.74 10.97
CA THR A 239 -6.44 15.02 11.87
C THR A 239 -6.50 14.14 13.13
N VAL A 240 -5.64 13.11 13.25
CA VAL A 240 -5.65 12.18 14.40
C VAL A 240 -5.46 12.95 15.72
N PRO A 241 -6.45 12.97 16.62
CA PRO A 241 -6.33 13.70 17.87
C PRO A 241 -5.42 12.96 18.86
N HIS A 242 -4.46 13.67 19.47
CA HIS A 242 -3.41 13.04 20.28
C HIS A 242 -3.96 12.42 21.58
N ARG A 243 -4.87 13.09 22.29
CA ARG A 243 -5.46 12.56 23.54
C ARG A 243 -6.23 11.28 23.28
N ARG A 244 -7.09 11.29 22.25
CA ARG A 244 -7.87 10.12 21.81
C ARG A 244 -6.99 8.97 21.33
N LEU A 245 -5.91 9.26 20.61
CA LEU A 245 -4.93 8.25 20.24
C LEU A 245 -4.34 7.58 21.48
N MET A 246 -3.92 8.35 22.47
CA MET A 246 -3.35 7.80 23.70
C MET A 246 -4.34 6.91 24.48
N ILE A 247 -5.63 7.28 24.50
CA ILE A 247 -6.69 6.43 25.09
C ILE A 247 -6.74 5.07 24.40
N LYS A 248 -6.73 5.04 23.06
CA LYS A 248 -6.76 3.77 22.30
C LYS A 248 -5.51 2.93 22.53
N LEU A 249 -4.32 3.55 22.51
CA LEU A 249 -3.05 2.83 22.73
C LEU A 249 -3.01 2.16 24.11
N ARG A 250 -3.49 2.86 25.16
CA ARG A 250 -3.59 2.30 26.51
C ARG A 250 -4.63 1.18 26.59
N ASN A 251 -5.79 1.35 25.96
CA ASN A 251 -6.85 0.32 25.93
C ASN A 251 -6.46 -0.94 25.13
N ILE A 252 -5.53 -0.84 24.17
CA ILE A 252 -4.93 -2.00 23.48
C ILE A 252 -3.98 -2.79 24.41
N GLY A 253 -3.54 -2.18 25.51
CA GLY A 253 -2.64 -2.81 26.49
C GLY A 253 -1.15 -2.61 26.18
N LEU A 254 -0.78 -1.61 25.38
CA LEU A 254 0.63 -1.32 25.15
C LEU A 254 1.33 -0.91 26.45
N GLU A 255 2.60 -1.30 26.58
CA GLU A 255 3.42 -0.99 27.76
C GLU A 255 3.45 0.51 28.07
N HIS A 256 3.45 0.84 29.36
CA HIS A 256 3.40 2.22 29.84
C HIS A 256 4.53 3.09 29.29
N ASN A 257 5.76 2.57 29.25
CA ASN A 257 6.93 3.29 28.73
C ASN A 257 6.80 3.60 27.23
N ILE A 258 6.24 2.67 26.44
CA ILE A 258 5.97 2.90 25.01
C ILE A 258 4.92 4.00 24.86
N CYS A 259 3.83 3.93 25.62
CA CYS A 259 2.78 4.94 25.60
C CYS A 259 3.33 6.32 25.96
N ASN A 260 4.09 6.44 27.05
CA ASN A 260 4.68 7.70 27.49
C ASN A 260 5.66 8.27 26.46
N TRP A 261 6.48 7.41 25.84
CA TRP A 261 7.40 7.84 24.80
C TRP A 261 6.64 8.38 23.57
N ILE A 262 5.58 7.69 23.13
CA ILE A 262 4.74 8.13 21.99
C ILE A 262 4.04 9.46 22.32
N GLU A 263 3.50 9.61 23.53
CA GLU A 263 2.87 10.84 24.00
C GLU A 263 3.85 12.02 23.96
N ASN A 264 5.05 11.85 24.51
CA ASN A 264 6.10 12.88 24.46
C ASN A 264 6.62 13.12 23.03
N TRP A 265 6.62 12.11 22.16
CA TRP A 265 7.01 12.25 20.76
C TRP A 265 6.01 13.09 19.94
N LEU A 266 4.72 13.03 20.30
CA LEU A 266 3.63 13.82 19.71
C LEU A 266 3.55 15.23 20.28
N LYS A 267 3.96 15.42 21.55
CA LYS A 267 3.84 16.68 22.29
C LYS A 267 4.85 17.75 21.86
N ASP A 268 4.40 19.02 21.84
CA ASP A 268 5.19 20.23 21.55
C ASP A 268 5.99 20.17 20.24
N ARG A 269 5.43 19.50 19.24
CA ARG A 269 6.03 19.39 17.91
C ARG A 269 5.90 20.70 17.15
N VAL A 270 6.92 21.04 16.38
CA VAL A 270 6.89 22.18 15.46
C VAL A 270 7.35 21.78 14.06
N GLN A 271 6.80 22.44 13.05
CA GLN A 271 7.16 22.23 11.66
C GLN A 271 7.37 23.56 10.93
N ARG A 272 8.09 23.51 9.82
CA ARG A 272 8.14 24.59 8.82
C ARG A 272 8.18 23.99 7.42
N VAL A 273 7.60 24.68 6.43
CA VAL A 273 7.61 24.25 5.03
C VAL A 273 8.87 24.72 4.33
N VAL A 274 9.41 23.87 3.45
CA VAL A 274 10.58 24.17 2.61
C VAL A 274 10.18 24.15 1.14
N VAL A 275 10.36 25.28 0.45
CA VAL A 275 10.14 25.42 -1.00
C VAL A 275 11.44 25.90 -1.64
N ASN A 276 12.04 25.07 -2.49
CA ASN A 276 13.27 25.40 -3.23
C ASN A 276 14.43 25.92 -2.34
N GLY A 277 14.53 25.44 -1.10
CA GLY A 277 15.55 25.86 -0.13
C GLY A 277 15.15 27.04 0.76
N THR A 278 14.04 27.72 0.47
CA THR A 278 13.48 28.78 1.32
C THR A 278 12.54 28.19 2.36
N PHE A 279 12.60 28.73 3.59
CA PHE A 279 11.85 28.24 4.75
C PHE A 279 10.68 29.17 5.09
N SER A 280 9.54 28.60 5.49
CA SER A 280 8.48 29.33 6.19
C SER A 280 8.83 29.56 7.67
N ASN A 281 7.95 30.27 8.37
CA ASN A 281 7.98 30.31 9.83
C ASN A 281 7.72 28.94 10.46
N TRP A 282 8.12 28.78 11.72
CA TRP A 282 7.78 27.61 12.53
C TRP A 282 6.33 27.69 13.00
N THR A 283 5.62 26.57 12.94
CA THR A 283 4.25 26.44 13.42
C THR A 283 4.11 25.18 14.28
N SER A 284 3.29 25.28 15.34
CA SER A 284 2.97 24.14 16.19
C SER A 284 2.15 23.08 15.46
N VAL A 285 2.40 21.81 15.77
CA VAL A 285 1.63 20.66 15.29
C VAL A 285 0.77 20.17 16.44
N VAL A 286 -0.54 20.44 16.36
CA VAL A 286 -1.50 20.19 17.46
C VAL A 286 -2.29 18.90 17.31
N SER A 287 -2.26 18.27 16.13
CA SER A 287 -2.86 16.96 15.87
C SER A 287 -2.12 16.22 14.77
N GLY A 288 -2.56 14.99 14.53
CA GLY A 288 -2.09 14.14 13.46
C GLY A 288 -0.86 13.32 13.85
N VAL A 289 -0.57 12.33 13.00
CA VAL A 289 0.67 11.56 13.06
C VAL A 289 1.56 11.97 11.87
N PRO A 290 2.83 12.35 12.10
CA PRO A 290 3.66 12.96 11.06
C PRO A 290 3.79 12.11 9.79
N GLN A 291 3.35 12.63 8.65
CA GLN A 291 3.53 11.98 7.35
C GLN A 291 5.02 11.92 6.99
N GLY A 292 5.59 10.71 6.93
CA GLY A 292 7.03 10.50 6.70
C GLY A 292 7.82 10.05 7.93
N SER A 293 7.15 9.97 9.10
CA SER A 293 7.64 9.22 10.27
C SER A 293 7.60 7.70 10.02
N VAL A 294 8.30 6.96 10.87
CA VAL A 294 8.29 5.49 10.87
C VAL A 294 7.10 4.96 11.66
N LEU A 295 6.73 5.62 12.77
CA LEU A 295 5.61 5.21 13.62
C LEU A 295 4.24 5.64 13.09
N GLY A 296 4.14 6.77 12.38
CA GLY A 296 2.86 7.37 12.00
C GLY A 296 1.87 6.40 11.33
N PRO A 297 2.26 5.61 10.32
CA PRO A 297 1.37 4.62 9.71
C PRO A 297 0.85 3.56 10.68
N LEU A 298 1.68 3.09 11.61
CA LEU A 298 1.27 2.10 12.62
C LEU A 298 0.30 2.74 13.63
N LEU A 299 0.59 3.94 14.11
CA LEU A 299 -0.28 4.67 15.03
C LEU A 299 -1.63 4.98 14.41
N PHE A 300 -1.67 5.32 13.12
CA PHE A 300 -2.92 5.50 12.40
C PHE A 300 -3.74 4.21 12.34
N ASN A 301 -3.10 3.07 12.00
CA ASN A 301 -3.78 1.78 11.99
C ASN A 301 -4.35 1.41 13.37
N LEU A 302 -3.58 1.62 14.44
CA LEU A 302 -4.03 1.36 15.81
C LEU A 302 -5.19 2.28 16.21
N PHE A 303 -5.18 3.51 15.72
CA PHE A 303 -6.26 4.46 15.97
C PHE A 303 -7.59 4.04 15.34
N ILE A 304 -7.56 3.52 14.11
CA ILE A 304 -8.78 3.10 13.39
C ILE A 304 -9.12 1.61 13.58
N ASN A 305 -8.44 0.92 14.49
CA ASN A 305 -8.52 -0.55 14.59
C ASN A 305 -9.91 -1.05 15.00
N ASP A 306 -10.66 -0.25 15.75
CA ASP A 306 -12.02 -0.53 16.21
C ASP A 306 -13.10 0.00 15.24
N LEU A 307 -12.72 0.49 14.05
CA LEU A 307 -13.65 1.08 13.08
C LEU A 307 -14.76 0.10 12.64
N GLU A 308 -14.46 -1.20 12.59
CA GLU A 308 -15.42 -2.24 12.20
C GLU A 308 -16.24 -2.81 13.36
N VAL A 309 -15.97 -2.40 14.60
CA VAL A 309 -16.66 -2.96 15.77
C VAL A 309 -18.14 -2.60 15.72
N GLY A 310 -19.01 -3.61 15.73
CA GLY A 310 -20.46 -3.43 15.67
C GLY A 310 -21.02 -3.19 14.27
N ILE A 311 -20.21 -3.37 13.22
CA ILE A 311 -20.64 -3.32 11.81
C ILE A 311 -21.01 -4.72 11.33
N ASP A 312 -22.22 -4.89 10.81
CA ASP A 312 -22.70 -6.19 10.32
C ASP A 312 -22.30 -6.46 8.86
N SER A 313 -22.11 -5.41 8.09
CA SER A 313 -21.68 -5.46 6.70
C SER A 313 -20.17 -5.75 6.58
N THR A 314 -19.72 -6.28 5.45
CA THR A 314 -18.30 -6.57 5.22
C THR A 314 -17.50 -5.29 5.14
N VAL A 315 -16.54 -5.14 6.05
CA VAL A 315 -15.59 -4.02 6.08
C VAL A 315 -14.25 -4.47 5.51
N SER A 316 -13.61 -3.61 4.71
CA SER A 316 -12.24 -3.82 4.24
C SER A 316 -11.44 -2.54 4.31
N ILE A 317 -10.28 -2.59 4.97
CA ILE A 317 -9.50 -1.40 5.32
C ILE A 317 -8.09 -1.52 4.74
N PHE A 318 -7.62 -0.45 4.12
CA PHE A 318 -6.22 -0.25 3.76
C PHE A 318 -5.77 1.13 4.21
N ALA A 319 -5.36 1.24 5.47
CA ALA A 319 -5.13 2.52 6.12
C ALA A 319 -6.36 3.44 5.99
N ASP A 320 -6.24 4.58 5.31
CA ASP A 320 -7.33 5.56 5.15
C ASP A 320 -8.39 5.16 4.10
N ASP A 321 -8.05 4.22 3.20
CA ASP A 321 -8.99 3.69 2.22
C ASP A 321 -9.87 2.59 2.87
N THR A 322 -11.16 2.88 3.10
CA THR A 322 -12.11 1.93 3.70
C THR A 322 -13.25 1.61 2.72
N LYS A 323 -13.68 0.34 2.71
CA LYS A 323 -14.83 -0.14 1.93
C LYS A 323 -15.82 -0.83 2.84
N LEU A 324 -17.11 -0.59 2.58
CA LEU A 324 -18.23 -1.26 3.22
C LEU A 324 -19.04 -1.98 2.13
N CYS A 325 -19.43 -3.23 2.36
CA CYS A 325 -20.10 -4.07 1.37
C CYS A 325 -21.24 -4.87 1.99
N LYS A 326 -22.39 -4.90 1.30
CA LYS A 326 -23.51 -5.76 1.68
C LYS A 326 -24.27 -6.24 0.44
N THR A 327 -24.84 -7.45 0.52
CA THR A 327 -25.83 -7.91 -0.45
C THR A 327 -27.11 -7.12 -0.28
N ILE A 328 -27.68 -6.61 -1.38
CA ILE A 328 -28.88 -5.79 -1.38
C ILE A 328 -29.94 -6.46 -2.26
N SER A 329 -30.85 -7.20 -1.64
CA SER A 329 -32.00 -7.82 -2.32
C SER A 329 -33.31 -7.11 -2.01
N SER A 330 -33.32 -6.24 -1.00
CA SER A 330 -34.50 -5.55 -0.50
C SER A 330 -34.16 -4.16 0.04
N MET A 331 -35.19 -3.34 0.30
CA MET A 331 -35.01 -2.05 0.97
C MET A 331 -34.57 -2.22 2.43
N GLN A 332 -34.88 -3.36 3.06
CA GLN A 332 -34.41 -3.70 4.40
C GLN A 332 -32.88 -3.90 4.42
N ASP A 333 -32.32 -4.55 3.39
CA ASP A 333 -30.87 -4.72 3.28
C ASP A 333 -30.17 -3.36 3.07
N ALA A 334 -30.77 -2.49 2.25
CA ALA A 334 -30.28 -1.12 2.07
C ALA A 334 -30.35 -0.31 3.38
N ALA A 335 -31.45 -0.44 4.14
CA ALA A 335 -31.58 0.20 5.45
C ALA A 335 -30.53 -0.34 6.45
N ALA A 336 -30.20 -1.63 6.40
CA ALA A 336 -29.15 -2.22 7.22
C ALA A 336 -27.75 -1.69 6.84
N LEU A 337 -27.45 -1.58 5.54
CA LEU A 337 -26.20 -0.97 5.07
C LEU A 337 -26.13 0.52 5.44
N GLN A 338 -27.24 1.25 5.36
CA GLN A 338 -27.33 2.64 5.85
C GLN A 338 -27.09 2.73 7.36
N SER A 339 -27.64 1.80 8.15
CA SER A 339 -27.42 1.75 9.60
C SER A 339 -25.94 1.59 9.93
N ASP A 340 -25.25 0.67 9.26
CA ASP A 340 -23.80 0.49 9.40
C ASP A 340 -23.01 1.73 8.97
N LEU A 341 -23.41 2.39 7.87
CA LEU A 341 -22.81 3.65 7.44
C LEU A 341 -22.99 4.76 8.51
N THR A 342 -24.16 4.85 9.13
CA THR A 342 -24.45 5.79 10.23
C THR A 342 -23.60 5.47 11.47
N LYS A 343 -23.38 4.19 11.81
CA LYS A 343 -22.47 3.80 12.90
C LYS A 343 -21.04 4.29 12.62
N LEU A 344 -20.56 4.18 11.39
CA LEU A 344 -19.25 4.69 10.98
C LEU A 344 -19.17 6.22 11.06
N ASP A 345 -20.23 6.92 10.66
CA ASP A 345 -20.32 8.39 10.74
C ASP A 345 -20.26 8.86 12.21
N ASN A 346 -21.02 8.20 13.08
CA ASN A 346 -21.00 8.45 14.52
C ASN A 346 -19.63 8.15 15.14
N TRP A 347 -18.99 7.04 14.74
CA TRP A 347 -17.62 6.72 15.15
C TRP A 347 -16.67 7.85 14.75
N ALA A 348 -16.76 8.34 13.50
CA ALA A 348 -15.89 9.42 13.03
C ALA A 348 -16.08 10.69 13.86
N ALA A 349 -17.33 11.08 14.12
CA ALA A 349 -17.66 12.23 14.97
C ALA A 349 -17.09 12.10 16.40
N ASN A 350 -17.29 10.94 17.05
CA ASN A 350 -16.81 10.67 18.41
C ASN A 350 -15.28 10.72 18.51
N TRP A 351 -14.60 10.19 17.50
CA TRP A 351 -13.15 10.15 17.42
C TRP A 351 -12.53 11.39 16.74
N LYS A 352 -13.33 12.44 16.50
CA LYS A 352 -12.96 13.73 15.84
C LYS A 352 -12.25 13.53 14.49
N MET A 353 -12.65 12.50 13.77
CA MET A 353 -12.33 12.27 12.38
C MET A 353 -13.47 12.78 11.50
N ARG A 354 -13.21 12.96 10.21
CA ARG A 354 -14.23 13.40 9.25
C ARG A 354 -14.12 12.64 7.94
N PHE A 355 -15.24 12.21 7.38
CA PHE A 355 -15.27 11.70 6.02
C PHE A 355 -15.33 12.85 5.01
N ASN A 356 -14.71 12.65 3.85
CA ASN A 356 -14.84 13.53 2.71
C ASN A 356 -16.00 13.03 1.83
N VAL A 357 -17.21 13.51 2.11
CA VAL A 357 -18.45 13.07 1.45
C VAL A 357 -18.33 13.12 -0.08
N ASP A 358 -17.73 14.17 -0.64
CA ASP A 358 -17.58 14.33 -2.10
C ASP A 358 -16.75 13.23 -2.76
N LYS A 359 -15.82 12.63 -2.02
CA LYS A 359 -15.01 11.50 -2.48
C LYS A 359 -15.56 10.15 -2.07
N CYS A 360 -16.47 10.11 -1.10
CA CYS A 360 -17.19 8.90 -0.77
C CYS A 360 -18.18 8.60 -1.90
N LYS A 361 -18.22 7.34 -2.33
CA LYS A 361 -19.04 6.91 -3.47
C LYS A 361 -19.67 5.57 -3.20
N VAL A 362 -20.87 5.37 -3.72
CA VAL A 362 -21.51 4.05 -3.79
C VAL A 362 -21.38 3.49 -5.20
N MET A 363 -21.10 2.20 -5.31
CA MET A 363 -21.13 1.44 -6.55
C MET A 363 -22.06 0.25 -6.41
N HIS A 364 -23.06 0.20 -7.29
CA HIS A 364 -24.08 -0.84 -7.32
C HIS A 364 -23.68 -1.96 -8.29
N PHE A 365 -23.61 -3.19 -7.78
CA PHE A 365 -23.31 -4.39 -8.56
C PHE A 365 -24.54 -5.31 -8.65
N GLY A 366 -24.60 -6.08 -9.74
CA GLY A 366 -25.66 -7.06 -9.99
C GLY A 366 -26.78 -6.52 -10.87
N ARG A 367 -27.47 -7.42 -11.59
CA ARG A 367 -28.48 -7.04 -12.59
C ARG A 367 -29.78 -6.51 -11.98
N ASN A 368 -30.16 -7.04 -10.82
CA ASN A 368 -31.42 -6.73 -10.14
C ASN A 368 -31.19 -5.80 -8.95
N ASN A 369 -30.16 -4.96 -9.03
CA ASN A 369 -29.84 -4.02 -7.96
C ASN A 369 -30.87 -2.88 -7.96
N ILE A 370 -31.41 -2.58 -6.79
CA ILE A 370 -32.41 -1.51 -6.57
C ILE A 370 -31.82 -0.10 -6.65
N ASN A 371 -30.48 0.02 -6.67
CA ASN A 371 -29.72 1.27 -6.69
C ASN A 371 -30.14 2.22 -5.56
N ALA A 372 -30.11 1.72 -4.33
CA ALA A 372 -30.49 2.49 -3.16
C ALA A 372 -29.56 3.69 -2.92
N ASN A 373 -30.13 4.79 -2.43
CA ASN A 373 -29.35 5.96 -2.03
C ASN A 373 -28.93 5.83 -0.57
N TYR A 374 -27.70 6.24 -0.27
CA TYR A 374 -27.14 6.24 1.08
C TYR A 374 -26.74 7.66 1.49
N LEU A 375 -26.92 7.98 2.76
CA LEU A 375 -26.62 9.27 3.38
C LEU A 375 -25.36 9.15 4.24
N LEU A 376 -24.44 10.10 4.09
CA LEU A 376 -23.28 10.28 4.96
C LEU A 376 -23.19 11.76 5.33
N ASN A 377 -23.12 12.08 6.64
CA ASN A 377 -23.23 13.46 7.13
C ASN A 377 -24.45 14.21 6.55
N GLY A 378 -25.60 13.54 6.49
CA GLY A 378 -26.85 14.10 5.94
C GLY A 378 -26.88 14.32 4.43
N SER A 379 -25.80 14.01 3.71
CA SER A 379 -25.67 14.21 2.26
C SER A 379 -25.73 12.88 1.51
N VAL A 380 -26.42 12.86 0.37
CA VAL A 380 -26.51 11.66 -0.49
C VAL A 380 -25.15 11.36 -1.11
N LEU A 381 -24.69 10.12 -0.99
CA LEU A 381 -23.46 9.65 -1.62
C LEU A 381 -23.61 9.65 -3.14
N GLY A 382 -22.55 10.11 -3.83
CA GLY A 382 -22.52 10.05 -5.28
C GLY A 382 -22.43 8.60 -5.78
N VAL A 383 -23.23 8.26 -6.78
CA VAL A 383 -23.12 6.97 -7.48
C VAL A 383 -21.94 6.99 -8.43
N SER A 384 -21.15 5.92 -8.42
CA SER A 384 -20.04 5.72 -9.35
C SER A 384 -20.15 4.40 -10.09
N LEU A 385 -19.92 4.46 -11.40
CA LEU A 385 -19.84 3.27 -12.25
C LEU A 385 -18.42 2.70 -12.31
N MET A 386 -17.43 3.46 -11.85
CA MET A 386 -16.02 3.08 -11.90
C MET A 386 -15.20 3.80 -10.83
N GLU A 387 -14.49 3.02 -10.02
CA GLU A 387 -13.62 3.54 -8.97
C GLU A 387 -12.20 3.01 -9.11
N LYS A 388 -11.26 3.79 -8.58
CA LYS A 388 -9.84 3.39 -8.54
C LYS A 388 -9.49 2.88 -7.16
N ASP A 389 -9.74 1.59 -6.93
CA ASP A 389 -9.50 0.90 -5.67
C ASP A 389 -8.05 0.39 -5.58
N LEU A 390 -7.29 0.90 -4.59
CA LEU A 390 -5.88 0.56 -4.32
C LEU A 390 -4.97 0.54 -5.57
N GLY A 391 -5.25 1.45 -6.51
CA GLY A 391 -4.49 1.62 -7.74
C GLY A 391 -4.99 0.82 -8.95
N VAL A 392 -6.08 0.06 -8.80
CA VAL A 392 -6.74 -0.73 -9.85
C VAL A 392 -8.09 -0.12 -10.19
N PHE A 393 -8.43 0.01 -11.47
CA PHE A 393 -9.77 0.40 -11.89
C PHE A 393 -10.75 -0.77 -11.75
N VAL A 394 -11.84 -0.55 -11.04
CA VAL A 394 -12.96 -1.48 -10.88
C VAL A 394 -14.21 -0.81 -11.40
N ASP A 395 -14.92 -1.47 -12.30
CA ASP A 395 -16.25 -1.04 -12.75
C ASP A 395 -17.35 -1.92 -12.18
N ASN A 396 -18.59 -1.43 -12.24
CA ASN A 396 -19.77 -2.11 -11.70
C ASN A 396 -20.14 -3.43 -12.41
N LYS A 397 -19.39 -3.81 -13.47
CA LYS A 397 -19.51 -5.10 -14.18
C LYS A 397 -18.34 -6.04 -13.88
N LEU A 398 -17.40 -5.62 -13.02
CA LEU A 398 -16.12 -6.29 -12.76
C LEU A 398 -15.35 -6.61 -14.05
N SER A 399 -15.42 -5.71 -15.03
CA SER A 399 -14.68 -5.84 -16.28
C SER A 399 -13.27 -5.28 -16.14
N ASN A 400 -12.28 -6.06 -16.60
CA ASN A 400 -10.86 -5.70 -16.51
C ASN A 400 -10.37 -4.82 -17.66
N ALA A 401 -11.21 -4.52 -18.66
CA ALA A 401 -10.79 -3.86 -19.90
C ALA A 401 -10.20 -2.46 -19.67
N ARG A 402 -10.84 -1.64 -18.84
CA ARG A 402 -10.38 -0.27 -18.54
C ARG A 402 -9.08 -0.27 -17.75
N GLN A 403 -8.93 -1.21 -16.82
CA GLN A 403 -7.68 -1.43 -16.11
C GLN A 403 -6.56 -1.83 -17.09
N CYS A 404 -6.81 -2.79 -17.98
CA CYS A 404 -5.83 -3.26 -18.98
C CYS A 404 -5.32 -2.11 -19.86
N HIS A 405 -6.23 -1.30 -20.39
CA HIS A 405 -5.87 -0.13 -21.18
C HIS A 405 -5.03 0.88 -20.40
N SER A 406 -5.42 1.15 -19.15
CA SER A 406 -4.72 2.11 -18.29
C SER A 406 -3.30 1.66 -17.95
N VAL A 407 -3.10 0.39 -17.57
CA VAL A 407 -1.77 -0.14 -17.28
C VAL A 407 -0.90 -0.24 -18.53
N ALA A 408 -1.45 -0.62 -19.67
CA ALA A 408 -0.74 -0.63 -20.95
C ALA A 408 -0.26 0.77 -21.32
N THR A 409 -1.14 1.77 -21.17
CA THR A 409 -0.81 3.18 -21.43
C THR A 409 0.31 3.66 -20.50
N LYS A 410 0.22 3.37 -19.20
CA LYS A 410 1.26 3.75 -18.22
C LYS A 410 2.60 3.07 -18.51
N ALA A 411 2.59 1.78 -18.79
CA ALA A 411 3.79 1.02 -19.13
C ALA A 411 4.43 1.53 -20.44
N ASN A 412 3.61 1.83 -21.46
CA ASN A 412 4.10 2.43 -22.72
C ASN A 412 4.70 3.81 -22.52
N LYS A 413 4.18 4.65 -21.61
CA LYS A 413 4.79 5.96 -21.28
C LYS A 413 6.19 5.79 -20.71
N VAL A 414 6.38 4.85 -19.78
CA VAL A 414 7.71 4.52 -19.22
C VAL A 414 8.63 3.94 -20.30
N LEU A 415 8.13 3.03 -21.12
CA LEU A 415 8.88 2.47 -22.24
C LEU A 415 9.30 3.55 -23.24
N SER A 416 8.46 4.54 -23.49
CA SER A 416 8.79 5.69 -24.32
C SER A 416 9.90 6.54 -23.71
N CYS A 417 9.90 6.72 -22.38
CA CYS A 417 10.99 7.40 -21.68
C CYS A 417 12.31 6.63 -21.84
N ILE A 418 12.29 5.29 -21.75
CA ILE A 418 13.49 4.46 -22.00
C ILE A 418 13.94 4.63 -23.45
N LYS A 419 13.03 4.51 -24.41
CA LYS A 419 13.34 4.67 -25.85
C LYS A 419 13.98 6.03 -26.14
N LYS A 420 13.46 7.12 -25.57
CA LYS A 420 13.96 8.48 -25.84
C LYS A 420 15.17 8.87 -25.01
N GLY A 421 15.30 8.34 -23.80
CA GLY A 421 16.30 8.79 -22.82
C GLY A 421 17.57 7.94 -22.79
N ILE A 422 17.50 6.68 -23.20
CA ILE A 422 18.65 5.78 -23.29
C ILE A 422 19.09 5.69 -24.74
N ASP A 423 20.38 5.93 -24.98
CA ASP A 423 20.97 5.94 -26.31
C ASP A 423 21.34 4.51 -26.73
N SER A 424 21.94 3.73 -25.83
CA SER A 424 22.29 2.33 -26.12
C SER A 424 21.07 1.40 -26.20
N ARG A 425 21.12 0.46 -27.15
CA ARG A 425 20.12 -0.60 -27.37
C ARG A 425 20.62 -1.98 -26.94
N ASP A 426 21.73 -2.04 -26.21
CA ASP A 426 22.27 -3.29 -25.69
C ASP A 426 21.25 -4.03 -24.80
N GLU A 427 21.20 -5.35 -24.92
CA GLU A 427 20.35 -6.22 -24.10
C GLU A 427 20.57 -5.95 -22.60
N ASN A 428 21.84 -5.86 -22.19
CA ASN A 428 22.26 -5.63 -20.80
C ASN A 428 21.82 -4.28 -20.22
N ILE A 429 21.22 -3.40 -21.03
CA ILE A 429 20.69 -2.10 -20.61
C ILE A 429 19.16 -2.10 -20.71
N ILE A 430 18.63 -2.40 -21.89
CA ILE A 430 17.19 -2.33 -22.16
C ILE A 430 16.42 -3.36 -21.33
N LEU A 431 16.94 -4.59 -21.21
CA LEU A 431 16.25 -5.67 -20.53
C LEU A 431 16.14 -5.43 -19.01
N PRO A 432 17.20 -5.03 -18.28
CA PRO A 432 17.07 -4.61 -16.88
C PRO A 432 16.08 -3.46 -16.68
N LEU A 433 16.12 -2.42 -17.52
CA LEU A 433 15.21 -1.27 -17.43
C LEU A 433 13.75 -1.66 -17.68
N TYR A 434 13.48 -2.51 -18.69
CA TYR A 434 12.17 -3.06 -18.92
C TYR A 434 11.66 -3.83 -17.70
N ARG A 435 12.50 -4.73 -17.17
CA ARG A 435 12.18 -5.60 -16.02
C ARG A 435 11.94 -4.81 -14.74
N SER A 436 12.60 -3.68 -14.54
CA SER A 436 12.55 -2.87 -13.30
C SER A 436 11.58 -1.69 -13.35
N LEU A 437 11.30 -1.11 -14.54
CA LEU A 437 10.51 0.11 -14.67
C LEU A 437 9.18 -0.11 -15.41
N VAL A 438 9.16 -0.95 -16.44
CA VAL A 438 7.97 -1.12 -17.30
C VAL A 438 7.09 -2.27 -16.79
N ARG A 439 7.69 -3.45 -16.64
CA ARG A 439 6.96 -4.68 -16.27
C ARG A 439 6.21 -4.59 -14.94
N PRO A 440 6.72 -3.92 -13.87
CA PRO A 440 5.95 -3.79 -12.64
C PRO A 440 4.58 -3.11 -12.83
N HIS A 441 4.43 -2.22 -13.80
CA HIS A 441 3.12 -1.62 -14.09
C HIS A 441 2.13 -2.63 -14.70
N LEU A 442 2.61 -3.63 -15.43
CA LEU A 442 1.80 -4.66 -16.07
C LEU A 442 1.41 -5.78 -15.10
N GLU A 443 2.13 -5.92 -13.97
CA GLU A 443 1.98 -7.04 -13.04
C GLU A 443 1.42 -6.64 -11.67
N TYR A 444 1.34 -5.34 -11.36
CA TYR A 444 0.83 -4.85 -10.09
C TYR A 444 -0.61 -5.33 -9.84
N ALA A 445 -0.81 -6.10 -8.76
CA ALA A 445 -2.09 -6.68 -8.34
C ALA A 445 -2.83 -7.49 -9.43
N VAL A 446 -2.13 -8.02 -10.42
CA VAL A 446 -2.74 -8.70 -11.59
C VAL A 446 -3.53 -9.96 -11.22
N GLN A 447 -3.26 -10.55 -10.05
CA GLN A 447 -4.07 -11.65 -9.51
C GLN A 447 -5.54 -11.25 -9.39
N PHE A 448 -5.83 -10.01 -9.03
CA PHE A 448 -7.21 -9.53 -8.95
C PHE A 448 -7.82 -9.28 -10.34
N TRP A 449 -7.14 -8.54 -11.22
CA TRP A 449 -7.72 -8.02 -12.46
C TRP A 449 -7.26 -8.74 -13.76
N ALA A 450 -6.76 -9.97 -13.69
CA ALA A 450 -6.19 -10.65 -14.87
C ALA A 450 -7.13 -10.58 -16.10
N PRO A 451 -6.61 -10.21 -17.29
CA PRO A 451 -7.43 -10.10 -18.49
C PRO A 451 -7.95 -11.46 -18.95
N VAL A 452 -9.20 -11.48 -19.40
CA VAL A 452 -9.86 -12.69 -19.94
C VAL A 452 -10.01 -12.61 -21.45
N LEU A 453 -10.31 -11.42 -21.99
CA LEU A 453 -10.56 -11.26 -23.42
C LEU A 453 -9.24 -11.21 -24.18
N LYS A 454 -9.18 -11.88 -25.34
CA LYS A 454 -7.96 -11.94 -26.16
C LYS A 454 -7.48 -10.55 -26.57
N LYS A 455 -8.40 -9.60 -26.81
CA LYS A 455 -8.06 -8.20 -27.10
C LYS A 455 -7.24 -7.54 -25.98
N ASP A 456 -7.64 -7.74 -24.72
CA ASP A 456 -7.01 -7.13 -23.56
C ASP A 456 -5.66 -7.82 -23.26
N ILE A 457 -5.62 -9.15 -23.38
CA ILE A 457 -4.37 -9.94 -23.33
C ILE A 457 -3.37 -9.41 -24.36
N ASN A 458 -3.81 -9.25 -25.61
CA ASN A 458 -2.96 -8.76 -26.70
C ASN A 458 -2.51 -7.31 -26.50
N GLU A 459 -3.35 -6.45 -25.90
CA GLU A 459 -2.98 -5.07 -25.56
C GLU A 459 -1.82 -5.02 -24.56
N LEU A 460 -1.87 -5.83 -23.49
CA LEU A 460 -0.76 -5.94 -22.55
C LEU A 460 0.48 -6.52 -23.23
N GLU A 461 0.31 -7.60 -24.01
CA GLU A 461 1.40 -8.30 -24.69
C GLU A 461 2.12 -7.40 -25.71
N ARG A 462 1.40 -6.47 -26.35
CA ARG A 462 1.97 -5.45 -27.25
C ARG A 462 3.04 -4.60 -26.56
N VAL A 463 2.92 -4.33 -25.26
CA VAL A 463 3.95 -3.59 -24.51
C VAL A 463 5.26 -4.37 -24.46
N GLN A 464 5.20 -5.67 -24.15
CA GLN A 464 6.40 -6.53 -24.15
C GLN A 464 6.96 -6.70 -25.56
N ARG A 465 6.11 -6.90 -26.59
CA ARG A 465 6.53 -6.96 -28.00
C ARG A 465 7.31 -5.72 -28.44
N ARG A 466 6.87 -4.53 -28.00
CA ARG A 466 7.57 -3.27 -28.29
C ARG A 466 8.89 -3.20 -27.54
N ALA A 467 8.91 -3.59 -26.26
CA ALA A 467 10.11 -3.57 -25.45
C ALA A 467 11.20 -4.50 -25.98
N THR A 468 10.86 -5.73 -26.36
CA THR A 468 11.83 -6.68 -26.92
C THR A 468 12.35 -6.25 -28.29
N LYS A 469 11.55 -5.49 -29.08
CA LYS A 469 11.99 -4.92 -30.36
C LYS A 469 13.04 -3.82 -30.20
N LEU A 470 13.13 -3.19 -29.02
CA LEU A 470 14.12 -2.13 -28.77
C LEU A 470 15.53 -2.67 -28.54
N VAL A 471 15.68 -3.97 -28.30
CA VAL A 471 16.99 -4.59 -28.09
C VAL A 471 17.66 -4.77 -29.44
N LYS A 472 18.93 -4.35 -29.55
CA LYS A 472 19.73 -4.50 -30.77
C LYS A 472 19.78 -5.95 -31.22
N GLY A 473 19.50 -6.20 -32.50
CA GLY A 473 19.49 -7.55 -33.11
C GLY A 473 18.18 -8.32 -32.92
N MET A 474 17.13 -7.66 -32.40
CA MET A 474 15.80 -8.21 -32.18
C MET A 474 14.74 -7.51 -33.04
N GLU A 475 15.12 -6.68 -34.02
CA GLU A 475 14.21 -5.81 -34.76
C GLU A 475 13.25 -6.59 -35.67
N ASP A 476 13.81 -7.56 -36.40
CA ASP A 476 13.12 -8.30 -37.47
C ASP A 476 12.73 -9.73 -37.06
N LEU A 477 13.09 -10.15 -35.85
CA LEU A 477 12.76 -11.47 -35.32
C LEU A 477 11.28 -11.55 -34.91
N SER A 478 10.70 -12.75 -35.08
CA SER A 478 9.36 -13.05 -34.56
C SER A 478 9.31 -12.86 -33.04
N TYR A 479 8.11 -12.70 -32.48
CA TYR A 479 8.00 -12.43 -31.04
C TYR A 479 8.49 -13.60 -30.19
N GLU A 480 8.19 -14.81 -30.63
CA GLU A 480 8.51 -16.07 -29.97
C GLU A 480 10.03 -16.28 -29.93
N VAL A 481 10.73 -16.00 -31.05
CA VAL A 481 12.20 -16.06 -31.10
C VAL A 481 12.83 -15.02 -30.18
N ARG A 482 12.27 -13.80 -30.12
CA ARG A 482 12.76 -12.75 -29.20
C ARG A 482 12.60 -13.15 -27.74
N LEU A 483 11.48 -13.76 -27.38
CA LEU A 483 11.24 -14.26 -26.03
C LEU A 483 12.27 -15.33 -25.65
N SER A 484 12.53 -16.28 -26.54
CA SER A 484 13.54 -17.32 -26.34
C SER A 484 14.94 -16.74 -26.15
N ARG A 485 15.40 -15.88 -27.09
CA ARG A 485 16.74 -15.27 -27.03
C ARG A 485 16.95 -14.39 -25.79
N LEU A 486 15.92 -13.66 -25.36
CA LEU A 486 16.00 -12.74 -24.20
C LEU A 486 15.70 -13.43 -22.85
N GLY A 487 15.45 -14.75 -22.85
CA GLY A 487 15.06 -15.49 -21.65
C GLY A 487 13.81 -14.90 -20.98
N LEU A 488 12.77 -14.62 -21.76
CA LEU A 488 11.51 -14.05 -21.29
C LEU A 488 10.35 -15.01 -21.53
N PHE A 489 9.48 -15.13 -20.54
CA PHE A 489 8.14 -15.66 -20.75
C PHE A 489 7.21 -14.59 -21.36
N SER A 490 6.19 -15.03 -22.11
CA SER A 490 5.06 -14.18 -22.48
C SER A 490 4.41 -13.59 -21.23
N LEU A 491 3.74 -12.43 -21.33
CA LEU A 491 3.09 -11.87 -20.14
C LEU A 491 1.93 -12.77 -19.67
N GLU A 492 1.32 -13.53 -20.57
CA GLU A 492 0.29 -14.53 -20.25
C GLU A 492 0.84 -15.63 -19.33
N LYS A 493 1.94 -16.26 -19.73
CA LYS A 493 2.63 -17.26 -18.92
C LYS A 493 3.10 -16.69 -17.59
N ARG A 494 3.54 -15.41 -17.58
CA ARG A 494 3.94 -14.72 -16.34
C ARG A 494 2.79 -14.47 -15.37
N ARG A 495 1.59 -14.17 -15.86
CA ARG A 495 0.39 -14.02 -15.00
C ARG A 495 0.04 -15.34 -14.32
N LEU A 496 0.01 -16.43 -15.09
CA LEU A 496 -0.20 -17.79 -14.58
C LEU A 496 0.86 -18.17 -13.54
N ARG A 497 2.14 -17.91 -13.82
CA ARG A 497 3.24 -18.07 -12.87
C ARG A 497 3.03 -17.24 -11.59
N GLY A 498 2.60 -15.99 -11.73
CA GLY A 498 2.31 -15.08 -10.62
C GLY A 498 1.16 -15.57 -9.73
N ASP A 499 0.12 -16.13 -10.34
CA ASP A 499 -1.01 -16.73 -9.62
C ASP A 499 -0.55 -17.94 -8.79
N MET A 500 0.25 -18.86 -9.37
CA MET A 500 0.78 -20.01 -8.63
C MET A 500 1.68 -19.60 -7.45
N ILE A 501 2.54 -18.60 -7.64
CA ILE A 501 3.37 -18.07 -6.55
C ILE A 501 2.49 -17.45 -5.46
N THR A 502 1.45 -16.72 -5.85
CA THR A 502 0.52 -16.12 -4.89
C THR A 502 -0.24 -17.19 -4.13
N LEU A 503 -0.72 -18.23 -4.81
CA LEU A 503 -1.42 -19.33 -4.18
C LEU A 503 -0.51 -20.12 -3.24
N CYS A 504 0.76 -20.35 -3.61
CA CYS A 504 1.76 -20.92 -2.70
C CYS A 504 1.90 -20.11 -1.40
N LYS A 505 1.81 -18.77 -1.48
CA LYS A 505 1.84 -17.91 -0.29
C LYS A 505 0.56 -18.01 0.55
N TYR A 506 -0.60 -18.16 -0.07
CA TYR A 506 -1.86 -18.39 0.64
C TYR A 506 -1.90 -19.75 1.34
N ILE A 507 -1.39 -20.81 0.70
CA ILE A 507 -1.52 -22.15 1.24
C ILE A 507 -0.38 -22.52 2.21
N ARG A 508 0.86 -22.11 1.93
CA ARG A 508 2.05 -22.54 2.69
C ARG A 508 2.89 -21.39 3.24
N GLY A 509 2.57 -20.15 2.88
CA GLY A 509 3.46 -19.02 3.13
C GLY A 509 2.85 -17.91 3.98
N ASP A 510 3.34 -16.71 3.70
CA ASP A 510 3.05 -15.49 4.46
C ASP A 510 1.56 -15.14 4.58
N TYR A 511 0.69 -15.62 3.68
CA TYR A 511 -0.72 -15.24 3.62
C TYR A 511 -1.68 -16.29 4.20
N ARG A 512 -1.17 -17.26 4.98
CA ARG A 512 -1.93 -18.43 5.45
C ARG A 512 -3.27 -18.09 6.12
N GLN A 513 -3.30 -17.13 7.04
CA GLN A 513 -4.54 -16.71 7.71
C GLN A 513 -5.65 -16.29 6.71
N LEU A 514 -5.29 -15.60 5.62
CA LEU A 514 -6.24 -15.27 4.57
C LEU A 514 -6.52 -16.47 3.67
N GLY A 515 -5.53 -17.34 3.45
CA GLY A 515 -5.67 -18.56 2.68
C GLY A 515 -6.72 -19.49 3.26
N ASP A 516 -6.74 -19.66 4.57
CA ASP A 516 -7.68 -20.51 5.32
C ASP A 516 -9.14 -20.00 5.18
N VAL A 517 -9.33 -18.70 4.99
CA VAL A 517 -10.65 -18.09 4.72
C VAL A 517 -11.04 -18.22 3.24
N LEU A 518 -10.07 -18.03 2.33
CA LEU A 518 -10.34 -17.93 0.90
C LEU A 518 -10.45 -19.29 0.20
N PHE A 519 -9.80 -20.34 0.72
CA PHE A 519 -9.67 -21.64 0.07
C PHE A 519 -10.10 -22.78 0.97
N SER A 520 -10.73 -23.80 0.37
CA SER A 520 -11.11 -25.04 1.04
C SER A 520 -10.20 -26.18 0.59
N HIS A 521 -9.74 -27.02 1.51
CA HIS A 521 -8.89 -28.18 1.20
C HIS A 521 -9.73 -29.40 0.80
N LYS A 522 -9.27 -30.18 -0.20
CA LYS A 522 -9.93 -31.46 -0.53
C LYS A 522 -9.68 -32.47 0.58
N ASN A 523 -10.74 -33.13 1.05
CA ASN A 523 -10.62 -34.28 1.96
C ASN A 523 -9.86 -35.41 1.25
N ASN A 524 -8.65 -35.71 1.71
CA ASN A 524 -7.74 -36.68 1.10
C ASN A 524 -8.16 -38.13 1.43
N GLN A 525 -9.21 -38.63 0.77
CA GLN A 525 -9.50 -40.08 0.72
C GLN A 525 -8.77 -40.80 -0.42
N ARG A 526 -8.10 -40.07 -1.33
CA ARG A 526 -7.36 -40.64 -2.47
C ARG A 526 -5.87 -40.31 -2.39
N THR A 527 -5.03 -41.32 -2.59
CA THR A 527 -3.56 -41.28 -2.49
C THR A 527 -2.84 -40.62 -3.67
N ARG A 528 -3.56 -40.14 -4.70
CA ARG A 528 -2.97 -39.54 -5.91
C ARG A 528 -2.99 -38.01 -5.85
N GLY A 529 -1.78 -37.42 -5.81
CA GLY A 529 -1.54 -35.97 -5.84
C GLY A 529 -0.67 -35.47 -4.68
N HIS A 530 -0.47 -34.15 -4.61
CA HIS A 530 0.21 -33.50 -3.48
C HIS A 530 -0.77 -33.28 -2.30
N PRO A 531 -0.29 -33.12 -1.04
CA PRO A 531 -1.18 -33.04 0.12
C PRO A 531 -2.02 -31.76 0.21
N PHE A 532 -1.56 -30.66 -0.41
CA PHE A 532 -2.19 -29.34 -0.37
C PHE A 532 -3.24 -29.07 -1.46
N ARG A 533 -3.98 -30.10 -1.90
CA ARG A 533 -5.01 -29.91 -2.93
C ARG A 533 -6.19 -29.11 -2.41
N LEU A 534 -6.78 -28.32 -3.29
CA LEU A 534 -7.90 -27.41 -3.00
C LEU A 534 -9.17 -27.86 -3.72
N GLU A 535 -10.31 -27.54 -3.14
CA GLU A 535 -11.61 -27.80 -3.73
C GLU A 535 -11.84 -26.91 -4.95
N GLU A 536 -12.32 -27.53 -6.03
CA GLU A 536 -12.69 -26.81 -7.25
C GLU A 536 -14.13 -26.34 -7.08
N ARG A 537 -14.31 -25.02 -6.92
CA ARG A 537 -15.62 -24.40 -6.73
C ARG A 537 -16.38 -24.34 -8.06
N SER A 538 -17.68 -24.60 -8.01
CA SER A 538 -18.60 -24.34 -9.12
C SER A 538 -18.76 -22.83 -9.35
N PHE A 539 -19.18 -22.46 -10.54
CA PHE A 539 -19.44 -21.08 -10.93
C PHE A 539 -20.52 -21.02 -12.02
N HIS A 540 -21.25 -19.92 -12.10
CA HIS A 540 -22.27 -19.67 -13.12
C HIS A 540 -21.88 -18.55 -14.10
N LEU A 541 -21.17 -17.54 -13.60
CA LEU A 541 -20.76 -16.36 -14.35
C LEU A 541 -19.33 -16.51 -14.89
N LYS A 542 -19.13 -15.95 -16.09
CA LYS A 542 -17.81 -15.89 -16.73
C LYS A 542 -16.80 -15.13 -15.86
N GLN A 543 -17.22 -14.03 -15.23
CA GLN A 543 -16.38 -13.23 -14.34
C GLN A 543 -15.89 -14.07 -13.15
N ARG A 544 -16.78 -14.86 -12.53
CA ARG A 544 -16.45 -15.74 -11.41
C ARG A 544 -15.47 -16.83 -11.81
N ARG A 545 -15.69 -17.50 -12.94
CA ARG A 545 -14.77 -18.51 -13.50
C ARG A 545 -13.32 -18.02 -13.54
N TRP A 546 -13.14 -16.77 -13.94
CA TRP A 546 -11.82 -16.16 -14.12
C TRP A 546 -11.34 -15.37 -12.89
N PHE A 547 -12.05 -15.43 -11.77
CA PHE A 547 -11.57 -14.84 -10.52
C PHE A 547 -10.44 -15.70 -9.93
N PHE A 548 -9.51 -15.07 -9.20
CA PHE A 548 -8.26 -15.71 -8.75
C PHE A 548 -8.48 -17.02 -8.00
N THR A 549 -9.41 -17.02 -7.05
CA THR A 549 -9.72 -18.16 -6.17
C THR A 549 -10.33 -19.35 -6.90
N VAL A 550 -10.79 -19.15 -8.14
CA VAL A 550 -11.36 -20.20 -8.99
C VAL A 550 -10.36 -20.61 -10.06
N ARG A 551 -9.86 -19.66 -10.87
CA ARG A 551 -9.00 -19.97 -12.03
C ARG A 551 -7.67 -20.61 -11.65
N ALA A 552 -7.11 -20.28 -10.48
CA ALA A 552 -5.79 -20.75 -10.06
C ALA A 552 -5.82 -22.19 -9.53
N VAL A 553 -6.95 -22.65 -9.00
CA VAL A 553 -7.05 -23.92 -8.25
C VAL A 553 -6.71 -25.13 -9.12
N ARG A 554 -7.17 -25.15 -10.36
CA ARG A 554 -6.99 -26.32 -11.23
C ARG A 554 -5.52 -26.58 -11.53
N LEU A 555 -4.79 -25.55 -11.94
CA LEU A 555 -3.36 -25.66 -12.20
C LEU A 555 -2.59 -26.01 -10.92
N TRP A 556 -2.95 -25.41 -9.79
CA TRP A 556 -2.34 -25.74 -8.50
C TRP A 556 -2.45 -27.23 -8.18
N ASN A 557 -3.65 -27.78 -8.32
CA ASN A 557 -3.92 -29.20 -8.09
C ASN A 557 -3.19 -30.15 -9.05
N ALA A 558 -2.75 -29.65 -10.22
CA ALA A 558 -1.99 -30.38 -11.22
C ALA A 558 -0.47 -30.29 -11.01
N LEU A 559 0.00 -29.43 -10.09
CA LEU A 559 1.44 -29.29 -9.85
C LEU A 559 2.04 -30.57 -9.25
N PRO A 560 3.28 -30.94 -9.64
CA PRO A 560 3.99 -32.06 -9.05
C PRO A 560 4.21 -31.89 -7.55
N ARG A 561 4.28 -33.02 -6.82
CA ARG A 561 4.43 -33.02 -5.36
C ARG A 561 5.72 -32.35 -4.92
N ASP A 562 6.82 -32.60 -5.58
CA ASP A 562 8.14 -31.99 -5.33
C ASP A 562 8.11 -30.46 -5.48
N VAL A 563 7.42 -29.94 -6.51
CA VAL A 563 7.23 -28.50 -6.69
C VAL A 563 6.43 -27.92 -5.54
N VAL A 564 5.26 -28.50 -5.23
CA VAL A 564 4.37 -27.98 -4.18
C VAL A 564 4.99 -28.09 -2.79
N MET A 565 5.80 -29.12 -2.54
CA MET A 565 6.42 -29.37 -1.23
C MET A 565 7.75 -28.63 -1.02
N ALA A 566 8.26 -27.90 -2.02
CA ALA A 566 9.55 -27.20 -1.94
C ALA A 566 9.73 -26.36 -0.65
N ASP A 567 10.93 -26.37 -0.08
CA ASP A 567 11.22 -25.78 1.25
C ASP A 567 11.21 -24.25 1.30
N SER A 568 11.20 -23.61 0.13
CA SER A 568 11.13 -22.14 0.06
C SER A 568 10.37 -21.68 -1.17
N VAL A 569 9.84 -20.45 -1.10
CA VAL A 569 9.19 -19.80 -2.25
C VAL A 569 10.13 -19.68 -3.46
N ASN A 570 11.44 -19.59 -3.24
CA ASN A 570 12.42 -19.55 -4.33
C ASN A 570 12.65 -20.93 -4.96
N ALA A 571 12.68 -22.00 -4.16
CA ALA A 571 12.70 -23.37 -4.68
C ALA A 571 11.41 -23.69 -5.46
N PHE A 572 10.24 -23.33 -4.90
CA PHE A 572 8.95 -23.42 -5.60
C PHE A 572 8.96 -22.73 -6.95
N LYS A 573 9.49 -21.49 -7.02
CA LYS A 573 9.59 -20.73 -8.28
C LYS A 573 10.41 -21.45 -9.36
N ARG A 574 11.53 -22.08 -8.98
CA ARG A 574 12.39 -22.81 -9.92
C ARG A 574 11.68 -24.06 -10.45
N GLY A 575 11.16 -24.89 -9.55
CA GLY A 575 10.41 -26.09 -9.94
C GLY A 575 9.16 -25.75 -10.77
N LEU A 576 8.48 -24.65 -10.45
CA LEU A 576 7.36 -24.15 -11.26
C LEU A 576 7.83 -23.73 -12.66
N ASP A 577 8.95 -23.03 -12.78
CA ASP A 577 9.46 -22.60 -14.09
C ASP A 577 9.81 -23.81 -14.98
N GLU A 578 10.45 -24.82 -14.40
CA GLU A 578 10.75 -26.10 -15.07
C GLU A 578 9.47 -26.83 -15.48
N PHE A 579 8.51 -26.98 -14.58
CA PHE A 579 7.21 -27.61 -14.87
C PHE A 579 6.48 -26.92 -16.03
N LEU A 580 6.39 -25.59 -16.00
CA LEU A 580 5.72 -24.81 -17.04
C LEU A 580 6.45 -24.88 -18.39
N ILE A 581 7.76 -25.06 -18.41
CA ILE A 581 8.54 -25.26 -19.64
C ILE A 581 8.30 -26.67 -20.19
N ASN A 582 8.46 -27.69 -19.33
CA ASN A 582 8.36 -29.11 -19.72
C ASN A 582 6.97 -29.47 -20.24
N GLN A 583 5.91 -28.93 -19.63
CA GLN A 583 4.53 -29.16 -20.05
C GLN A 583 4.07 -28.22 -21.19
N ASN A 584 4.97 -27.36 -21.68
CA ASN A 584 4.69 -26.34 -22.70
C ASN A 584 3.46 -25.46 -22.38
N ILE A 585 3.23 -25.14 -21.11
CA ILE A 585 2.09 -24.33 -20.67
C ILE A 585 2.38 -22.85 -20.97
N GLN A 586 1.51 -22.21 -21.73
CA GLN A 586 1.55 -20.81 -22.15
C GLN A 586 0.49 -19.94 -21.45
N GLY A 587 -0.66 -20.51 -21.09
CA GLY A 587 -1.77 -19.82 -20.45
C GLY A 587 -2.85 -20.76 -19.90
N TYR A 588 -3.87 -20.19 -19.26
CA TYR A 588 -4.92 -20.97 -18.59
C TYR A 588 -5.86 -21.75 -19.52
N CYS A 589 -5.83 -21.46 -20.82
CA CYS A 589 -6.64 -22.15 -21.83
C CYS A 589 -5.94 -23.40 -22.40
N ASP A 590 -4.70 -23.69 -22.00
CA ASP A 590 -3.98 -24.84 -22.54
C ASP A 590 -4.52 -26.17 -22.00
N THR A 591 -4.78 -27.10 -22.92
CA THR A 591 -5.34 -28.43 -22.63
C THR A 591 -4.48 -29.25 -21.69
N ASN A 592 -3.16 -29.01 -21.67
CA ASN A 592 -2.20 -29.71 -20.79
C ASN A 592 -2.43 -29.43 -19.29
N ILE A 593 -3.21 -28.41 -18.94
CA ILE A 593 -3.66 -28.17 -17.55
C ILE A 593 -4.82 -29.11 -17.17
N TYR A 594 -5.51 -29.67 -18.16
CA TYR A 594 -6.76 -30.43 -18.02
C TYR A 594 -6.59 -31.93 -18.31
N SER A 595 -5.44 -32.33 -18.85
CA SER A 595 -4.97 -33.73 -18.98
C SER A 595 -4.28 -34.18 -17.70
#